data_AF-A0AAW3MU64-F1
#
_entry.id   AF-A0AAW3MU64-F1
#
_cell.length_a   1.000
_cell.length_b   1.000
_cell.length_c   1.000
_cell.angle_alpha   90.00
_cell.angle_beta   90.00
_cell.angle_gamma   90.00
#
_symmetry.space_group_name_H-M   'P 1'
#
loop_
_entity.id
_entity.type
_entity.pdbx_description
1 polymer ?
#
loop_
_entity_poly.entity_id
_entity_poly.type
_entity_poly.pdbx_seq_one_letter_code
_entity_poly.pdbx_strand_id
1 'polypeptide(L)' 'MSLLTVFARREPTVDPVALAHGCADKKDTVFYRDAQCTDVMARKPWHQSGHPRKNSTAVTLNCFRWKLQWAH' A
#
# COMPACT_ATOMS: atom_id res chain seq x y z
N MET A 1 6.92 0.02 23.61
CA MET A 1 6.32 0.95 22.63
C MET A 1 5.46 0.15 21.67
N SER A 2 4.16 0.43 21.57
CA SER A 2 3.29 -0.16 20.54
C SER A 2 3.50 0.58 19.21
N LEU A 3 3.59 -0.16 18.11
CA LEU A 3 3.63 0.44 16.77
C LEU A 3 2.23 0.92 16.39
N LEU A 4 2.13 2.10 15.76
CA LEU A 4 0.89 2.57 15.15
C LEU A 4 0.50 1.65 13.98
N THR A 5 -0.79 1.39 13.85
CA THR A 5 -1.33 0.53 12.79
C THR A 5 -1.56 1.34 11.52
N VAL A 6 -1.15 0.79 10.37
CA VAL A 6 -1.60 1.22 9.05
C VAL A 6 -2.31 0.06 8.38
N PHE A 7 -3.29 0.39 7.54
CA PHE A 7 -4.05 -0.58 6.79
C PHE A 7 -3.57 -0.58 5.34
N ALA A 8 -3.42 -1.74 4.72
CA ALA A 8 -2.98 -1.84 3.34
C ALA A 8 -4.00 -2.59 2.48
N ARG A 9 -4.26 -2.06 1.28
CA ARG A 9 -5.14 -2.68 0.28
C ARG A 9 -4.46 -2.69 -1.08
N ARG A 10 -4.77 -3.71 -1.89
CA ARG A 10 -4.35 -3.74 -3.30
C ARG A 10 -5.40 -3.06 -4.15
N GLU A 11 -5.01 -2.02 -4.88
CA GLU A 11 -5.93 -1.25 -5.71
C GLU A 11 -5.41 -1.14 -7.14
N PRO A 12 -6.30 -0.99 -8.14
CA PRO A 12 -5.87 -0.72 -9.51
C PRO A 12 -4.90 0.46 -9.57
N THR A 13 -3.92 0.33 -10.47
CA THR A 13 -3.00 1.45 -10.71
C THR A 13 -3.75 2.63 -11.30
N VAL A 14 -3.36 3.83 -10.87
CA VAL A 14 -3.92 5.11 -11.37
C VAL A 14 -2.85 5.94 -12.07
N ASP A 15 -1.63 5.40 -12.20
CA ASP A 15 -0.54 6.10 -12.88
C ASP A 15 -0.87 6.24 -14.38
N PRO A 16 -1.00 7.46 -14.92
CA PRO A 16 -1.39 7.66 -16.30
C PRO A 16 -0.39 7.07 -17.29
N VAL A 17 0.91 7.02 -16.92
CA VAL A 17 1.95 6.42 -17.76
C VAL A 17 1.76 4.91 -17.84
N ALA A 18 1.63 4.23 -16.69
CA ALA A 18 1.32 2.80 -16.66
C ALA A 18 0.02 2.46 -17.41
N LEU A 19 -1.02 3.28 -17.28
CA LEU A 19 -2.28 3.08 -18.00
C LEU A 19 -2.11 3.24 -19.52
N ALA A 20 -1.36 4.24 -19.97
CA ALA A 20 -1.05 4.44 -21.39
C ALA A 20 -0.24 3.28 -22.00
N HIS A 21 0.58 2.61 -21.18
CA HIS A 21 1.35 1.42 -21.56
C HIS A 21 0.59 0.09 -21.36
N GLY A 22 -0.72 0.12 -21.14
CA GLY A 22 -1.55 -1.09 -21.05
C GLY A 22 -1.42 -1.86 -19.73
N CYS A 23 -0.87 -1.26 -18.67
CA CYS A 23 -0.68 -1.89 -17.35
C CYS A 23 -1.90 -1.71 -16.41
N ALA A 24 -3.11 -1.59 -16.96
CA ALA A 24 -4.33 -1.35 -16.18
C ALA A 24 -4.73 -2.54 -15.27
N ASP A 25 -4.21 -3.74 -15.55
CA ASP A 25 -4.39 -4.95 -14.74
C ASP A 25 -3.54 -4.95 -13.46
N LYS A 26 -2.53 -4.07 -13.38
CA LYS A 26 -1.60 -4.01 -12.26
C LYS A 26 -2.22 -3.32 -11.05
N LYS A 27 -1.78 -3.78 -9.87
CA LYS A 27 -2.31 -3.32 -8.59
C LYS A 27 -1.21 -2.71 -7.73
N ASP A 28 -1.43 -1.48 -7.32
CA ASP A 28 -0.60 -0.77 -6.38
C ASP A 28 -0.93 -1.21 -4.95
N THR A 29 0.04 -1.04 -4.05
CA THR A 29 -0.20 -1.19 -2.62
C THR A 29 -0.52 0.17 -2.04
N VAL A 30 -1.75 0.37 -1.59
CA VAL A 30 -2.20 1.62 -0.97
C VAL A 30 -2.27 1.43 0.53
N PHE A 31 -1.70 2.38 1.27
CA PHE A 31 -1.68 2.42 2.72
C PHE A 31 -2.65 3.49 3.22
N TYR A 32 -3.36 3.16 4.28
CA TYR A 32 -4.45 3.91 4.87
C TYR A 32 -4.22 4.12 6.36
N ARG A 33 -4.73 5.23 6.89
CA ARG A 33 -4.71 5.52 8.33
C ARG A 33 -5.84 4.81 9.09
N ASP A 34 -6.93 4.50 8.42
CA ASP A 34 -8.12 3.88 9.01
C ASP A 34 -8.40 2.47 8.43
N ALA A 35 -9.17 1.69 9.18
CA ALA A 35 -9.56 0.34 8.80
C ALA A 35 -10.58 0.31 7.64
N GLN A 36 -11.31 1.40 7.42
CA GLN A 36 -12.31 1.54 6.37
C GLN A 36 -11.68 1.85 5.00
N CYS A 37 -10.36 2.04 4.95
CA CYS A 37 -9.60 2.45 3.78
C CYS A 37 -10.14 3.75 3.15
N THR A 38 -10.37 4.78 3.96
CA THR A 38 -10.87 6.09 3.48
C THR A 38 -9.79 7.17 3.41
N ASP A 39 -8.89 7.24 4.39
CA ASP A 39 -7.79 8.22 4.45
C ASP A 39 -6.48 7.61 3.93
N VAL A 40 -6.15 7.91 2.67
CA VAL A 40 -4.93 7.44 1.99
C VAL A 40 -3.71 8.13 2.58
N MET A 41 -2.81 7.34 3.16
CA MET A 41 -1.53 7.80 3.68
C MET A 41 -0.43 7.78 2.63
N ALA A 42 -0.36 6.71 1.83
CA ALA A 42 0.69 6.52 0.84
C ALA A 42 0.25 5.50 -0.22
N ARG A 43 0.78 5.64 -1.44
CA ARG A 43 0.61 4.67 -2.53
C ARG A 43 1.98 4.21 -2.99
N LYS A 44 2.18 2.89 -3.05
CA LYS A 44 3.39 2.26 -3.58
C LYS A 44 3.07 1.60 -4.92
N PRO A 45 3.60 2.13 -6.03
CA PRO A 45 3.37 1.59 -7.36
C PRO A 45 3.85 0.14 -7.50
N TRP A 46 3.10 -0.68 -8.22
CA TRP A 46 3.36 -2.13 -8.39
C TRP A 46 4.76 -2.49 -8.90
N HIS A 47 5.42 -1.59 -9.63
CA HIS A 47 6.72 -1.82 -10.27
C HIS A 47 7.90 -1.50 -9.35
N GLN A 48 7.67 -0.98 -8.14
CA GLN A 48 8.75 -0.76 -7.16
C GLN A 48 9.14 -2.08 -6.47
N SER A 49 10.33 -2.13 -5.88
CA SER A 49 10.78 -3.29 -5.09
C SER A 49 10.37 -3.17 -3.62
N GLY A 50 10.42 -4.28 -2.87
CA GLY A 50 10.17 -4.27 -1.42
C GLY A 50 8.72 -3.99 -1.04
N HIS A 51 7.75 -4.52 -1.79
CA HIS A 51 6.35 -4.49 -1.37
C HIS A 51 6.14 -5.39 -0.16
N PRO A 52 5.33 -4.96 0.82
CA PRO A 52 4.88 -5.87 1.85
C PRO A 52 4.10 -7.01 1.19
N ARG A 53 4.29 -8.22 1.71
CA ARG A 53 3.52 -9.41 1.32
C ARG A 53 2.28 -9.50 2.21
N LYS A 54 1.29 -10.31 1.81
CA LYS A 54 0.06 -10.52 2.61
C LYS A 54 0.33 -10.99 4.05
N ASN A 55 1.44 -11.70 4.27
CA ASN A 55 1.88 -12.17 5.58
C ASN A 55 2.81 -11.20 6.32
N SER A 56 3.14 -10.06 5.72
CA SER A 56 3.93 -9.02 6.39
C SER A 56 3.11 -8.38 7.50
N THR A 57 3.68 -8.32 8.70
CA THR A 57 3.04 -7.73 9.90
C THR A 57 3.51 -6.31 10.20
N ALA A 58 4.50 -5.82 9.45
CA ALA A 58 5.06 -4.48 9.59
C ALA A 58 5.52 -3.93 8.24
N VAL A 59 5.56 -2.61 8.14
CA VAL A 59 6.11 -1.87 6.99
C VAL A 59 6.85 -0.64 7.48
N THR A 60 7.91 -0.24 6.77
CA THR A 60 8.57 1.05 7.01
C THR A 60 8.06 2.06 6.00
N LEU A 61 7.44 3.14 6.47
CA LEU A 61 6.94 4.25 5.67
C LEU A 61 7.47 5.55 6.30
N ASN A 62 8.04 6.44 5.48
CA ASN A 62 8.65 7.71 5.92
C ASN A 62 9.63 7.53 7.09
N CYS A 63 10.53 6.54 6.98
CA CYS A 63 11.51 6.17 8.01
C CYS A 63 10.94 5.71 9.37
N PHE A 64 9.62 5.57 9.50
CA PHE A 64 8.97 5.04 10.69
C PHE A 64 8.46 3.62 10.44
N ARG A 65 8.55 2.76 11.46
CA ARG A 65 8.05 1.39 11.39
C ARG A 65 6.61 1.35 11.88
N TRP A 66 5.73 0.81 11.05
CA TRP A 66 4.29 0.70 11.33
C TRP A 66 3.90 -0.76 11.46
N LYS A 67 2.88 -1.03 12.28
CA LYS A 67 2.18 -2.32 12.27
C LYS A 67 1.30 -2.35 11.02
N LEU A 68 1.43 -3.40 10.23
CA LEU A 68 0.69 -3.55 8.98
C LEU A 68 -0.51 -4.46 9.18
N GLN A 69 -1.69 -4.02 8.76
CA GLN A 69 -2.87 -4.85 8.63
C GLN A 69 -3.37 -4.81 7.20
N TRP A 70 -3.54 -5.97 6.57
CA TRP A 70 -4.13 -6.02 5.24
C TRP A 70 -5.65 -5.93 5.35
N ALA A 71 -6.24 -4.95 4.69
CA ALA A 71 -7.67 -4.88 4.48
C ALA A 71 -8.08 -5.99 3.49
N HIS A 72 -9.21 -6.64 3.77
CA HIS A 72 -9.76 -7.72 2.96
C HIS A 72 -10.28 -7.24 1.61
#